data_AF-A0A1W9YV32-F1
#
_entry.id   AF-A0A1W9YV32-F1
#
_cell.length_a   1.000
_cell.length_b   1.000
_cell.length_c   1.000
_cell.angle_alpha   90.00
_cell.angle_beta   90.00
_cell.angle_gamma   90.00
#
_symmetry.space_group_name_H-M   'P 1'
#
loop_
_entity.id
_entity.type
_entity.pdbx_description
1 polymer ?
#
loop_
_entity_poly.entity_id
_entity_poly.type
_entity_poly.pdbx_seq_one_letter_code
_entity_poly.pdbx_strand_id
1 'polypeptide(L)'
;MDVKRWVTLIGVGGVGKTRLATQVASAVADGYPDGVWYVNLAPITDPALVPIAAARVLGLPDQPGRSTVDTIVRRIGDRRMLVVLDNCEHLLDGCAALIVALLGACPALRVLAT
;
A
#
# COMPACT_ATOMS: atom_id res chain seq x y z
N MET A 1 18.34 11.94 9.30
CA MET A 1 17.37 12.50 8.33
C MET A 1 16.05 11.81 8.59
N ASP A 2 14.98 12.58 8.83
CA ASP A 2 13.62 12.05 9.00
C ASP A 2 13.18 11.40 7.68
N VAL A 3 13.30 10.07 7.58
CA VAL A 3 12.92 9.37 6.35
C VAL A 3 11.40 9.23 6.35
N LYS A 4 10.74 9.92 5.41
CA LYS A 4 9.29 9.87 5.27
C LYS A 4 8.82 8.43 5.05
N ARG A 5 7.90 7.96 5.90
CA ARG A 5 7.29 6.61 5.81
C ARG A 5 6.11 6.56 4.84
N TRP A 6 5.66 7.71 4.37
CA TRP A 6 4.62 7.84 3.35
C TRP A 6 5.06 8.89 2.32
N VAL A 7 5.00 8.52 1.06
CA VAL A 7 5.19 9.40 -0.09
C VAL A 7 4.02 9.21 -1.04
N THR A 8 3.49 10.30 -1.60
CA THR A 8 2.48 10.27 -2.65
C THR A 8 3.02 10.94 -3.90
N LEU A 9 2.92 10.26 -5.04
CA LEU A 9 3.23 10.77 -6.36
C LEU A 9 1.96 11.41 -6.94
N ILE A 10 1.95 12.72 -7.13
CA ILE A 10 0.80 13.45 -7.68
C ILE A 10 1.17 14.01 -9.05
N GLY A 11 0.22 14.00 -9.98
CA GLY A 11 0.43 14.47 -11.34
C GLY A 11 -0.76 14.17 -12.23
N VAL A 12 -0.83 14.86 -13.37
CA VAL A 12 -1.92 14.71 -14.34
C VAL A 12 -2.02 13.27 -14.87
N GLY A 13 -3.21 12.89 -15.33
CA GLY A 13 -3.43 11.57 -15.96
C GLY A 13 -2.45 11.34 -17.12
N GLY A 14 -1.93 10.12 -17.23
CA GLY A 14 -1.02 9.74 -18.32
C GLY A 14 0.43 10.24 -18.21
N VAL A 15 0.81 11.01 -17.18
CA VAL A 15 2.21 11.50 -17.00
C VAL A 15 3.21 10.40 -16.62
N GLY A 16 2.73 9.17 -16.39
CA GLY A 16 3.57 8.02 -16.07
C GLY A 16 3.84 7.78 -14.58
N LYS A 17 2.95 8.25 -13.69
CA LYS A 17 3.06 8.02 -12.23
C LYS A 17 3.24 6.54 -11.87
N THR A 18 2.39 5.69 -12.42
CA THR A 18 2.45 4.22 -12.30
C THR A 18 3.83 3.69 -12.70
N ARG A 19 4.33 4.09 -13.88
CA ARG A 19 5.65 3.68 -14.37
C ARG A 19 6.77 4.14 -13.44
N LEU A 20 6.73 5.40 -12.99
CA LEU A 20 7.71 5.94 -12.05
C LEU A 20 7.65 5.21 -10.70
N ALA A 21 6.46 4.93 -10.18
CA ALA A 21 6.27 4.20 -8.93
C ALA A 21 6.87 2.79 -9.01
N THR A 22 6.62 2.06 -10.10
CA THR A 22 7.22 0.73 -10.32
C THR A 22 8.74 0.79 -10.47
N GLN A 23 9.27 1.79 -11.19
CA GLN A 23 10.72 1.97 -11.34
C GLN A 23 11.40 2.30 -10.02
N VAL A 24 10.82 3.20 -9.23
CA VAL A 24 11.32 3.55 -7.88
C VAL A 24 11.27 2.31 -6.99
N ALA A 25 10.13 1.62 -6.92
CA ALA A 25 9.93 0.39 -6.16
C ALA A 25 10.99 -0.68 -6.49
N SER A 26 11.28 -0.88 -7.78
CA SER A 26 12.33 -1.80 -8.22
C SER A 26 13.73 -1.33 -7.82
N ALA A 27 14.03 -0.03 -7.95
CA ALA A 27 15.35 0.52 -7.65
C ALA A 27 15.69 0.47 -6.16
N VAL A 28 14.68 0.43 -5.27
CA VAL A 28 14.86 0.40 -3.82
C VAL A 28 14.60 -0.97 -3.21
N ALA A 29 14.33 -2.00 -4.01
CA ALA A 29 13.87 -3.31 -3.55
C ALA A 29 14.81 -3.95 -2.52
N ASP A 30 16.13 -3.83 -2.71
CA ASP A 30 17.16 -4.35 -1.78
C ASP A 30 17.06 -3.76 -0.36
N GLY A 31 16.43 -2.60 -0.21
CA GLY A 31 16.18 -1.96 1.09
C GLY A 31 15.01 -2.55 1.88
N TYR A 32 14.21 -3.42 1.25
CA TYR A 32 12.99 -4.02 1.84
C TYR A 32 13.10 -5.54 1.81
N PRO A 33 13.81 -6.15 2.79
CA PRO A 33 14.05 -7.60 2.82
C PRO A 33 12.77 -8.43 2.93
N ASP A 34 11.67 -7.83 3.42
CA ASP A 34 10.36 -8.47 3.50
C ASP A 34 9.48 -8.21 2.27
N GLY A 35 10.05 -7.60 1.22
CA GLY A 35 9.49 -7.45 -0.10
C GLY A 35 8.84 -6.09 -0.39
N VAL A 36 8.61 -5.88 -1.69
CA VAL A 36 7.86 -4.76 -2.25
C VAL A 36 6.54 -5.29 -2.83
N TRP A 37 5.44 -4.71 -2.38
CA TRP A 37 4.10 -5.24 -2.60
C TRP A 37 3.25 -4.22 -3.34
N TYR A 38 2.79 -4.59 -4.53
CA TYR A 38 2.10 -3.67 -5.44
C TYR A 38 0.60 -3.94 -5.46
N VAL A 39 -0.20 -2.96 -5.03
CA VAL A 39 -1.66 -3.03 -4.98
C VAL A 39 -2.22 -2.12 -6.06
N ASN A 40 -2.67 -2.73 -7.15
CA ASN A 40 -3.37 -2.02 -8.22
C ASN A 40 -4.84 -1.82 -7.83
N LEU A 41 -5.26 -0.57 -7.64
CA LEU A 41 -6.63 -0.22 -7.29
C LEU A 41 -7.49 0.20 -8.48
N ALA A 42 -6.95 0.21 -9.70
CA ALA A 42 -7.73 0.49 -10.91
C ALA A 42 -9.02 -0.35 -11.05
N PRO A 43 -9.05 -1.66 -10.73
CA PRO A 43 -10.29 -2.45 -10.85
C PRO A 43 -11.25 -2.27 -9.65
N ILE A 44 -10.84 -1.52 -8.61
CA ILE A 44 -11.63 -1.35 -7.39
C ILE A 44 -12.47 -0.09 -7.51
N THR A 45 -13.77 -0.20 -7.25
CA THR A 45 -14.70 0.94 -7.33
C THR A 45 -15.29 1.33 -5.98
N ASP A 46 -15.31 0.40 -5.03
CA ASP A 46 -15.82 0.63 -3.67
C ASP A 46 -14.63 0.84 -2.71
N PRO A 47 -14.52 2.00 -2.04
CA PRO A 47 -13.49 2.27 -1.04
C PRO A 47 -13.40 1.22 0.07
N ALA A 48 -14.52 0.56 0.43
CA ALA A 48 -14.53 -0.50 1.44
C ALA A 48 -13.75 -1.76 1.00
N LEU A 49 -13.49 -1.93 -0.29
CA LEU A 49 -12.74 -3.06 -0.84
C LEU A 49 -11.23 -2.82 -0.89
N VAL A 50 -10.74 -1.60 -0.60
CA VAL A 50 -9.30 -1.29 -0.62
C VAL A 50 -8.49 -2.19 0.33
N PRO A 51 -8.89 -2.42 1.59
CA PRO A 51 -8.19 -3.36 2.46
C PRO A 51 -8.21 -4.79 1.92
N ILE A 52 -9.30 -5.22 1.27
CA ILE A 52 -9.42 -6.57 0.71
C ILE A 52 -8.45 -6.75 -0.46
N ALA A 53 -8.33 -5.75 -1.34
CA ALA A 53 -7.35 -5.75 -2.43
C ALA A 53 -5.91 -5.86 -1.90
N ALA A 54 -5.57 -5.08 -0.87
CA ALA A 54 -4.26 -5.13 -0.24
C ALA A 54 -3.98 -6.49 0.44
N ALA A 55 -4.97 -7.06 1.15
CA ALA A 55 -4.84 -8.36 1.78
C ALA A 55 -4.54 -9.48 0.78
N ARG A 56 -5.24 -9.48 -0.37
CA ARG A 56 -5.02 -10.46 -1.45
C ARG A 56 -3.60 -10.39 -2.00
N VAL A 57 -3.10 -9.18 -2.23
CA VAL A 57 -1.71 -8.97 -2.69
C VAL A 57 -0.70 -9.51 -1.68
N LEU A 58 -0.98 -9.34 -0.38
CA LEU A 58 -0.14 -9.86 0.71
C LEU A 58 -0.26 -11.38 0.94
N GLY A 59 -1.02 -12.09 0.10
CA GLY A 59 -1.27 -13.53 0.19
C GLY A 59 -2.15 -13.92 1.38
N LEU A 60 -2.99 -13.01 1.88
CA LEU A 60 -3.89 -13.26 2.99
C LEU A 60 -5.24 -13.79 2.51
N PRO A 61 -5.75 -14.88 3.10
CA PRO A 61 -7.07 -15.40 2.75
C PRO A 61 -8.17 -14.45 3.24
N ASP A 62 -9.27 -14.40 2.50
CA ASP A 62 -10.51 -13.76 2.96
C ASP A 62 -11.02 -14.51 4.20
N GLN A 63 -11.15 -13.81 5.32
CA GLN A 63 -11.57 -14.35 6.61
C GLN A 63 -12.85 -13.64 7.09
N PRO A 64 -14.03 -14.19 6.77
CA PRO A 64 -15.30 -13.65 7.23
C PRO A 64 -15.32 -13.46 8.76
N GLY A 65 -15.82 -12.32 9.23
CA GLY A 65 -15.93 -12.02 10.66
C GLY A 65 -14.64 -11.55 11.35
N ARG A 66 -13.53 -11.39 10.62
CA ARG A 66 -12.32 -10.71 11.11
C ARG A 66 -12.11 -9.39 10.39
N SER A 67 -11.53 -8.43 11.11
CA SER A 67 -11.06 -7.18 10.49
C SER A 67 -9.93 -7.50 9.49
N THR A 68 -10.16 -7.18 8.22
CA THR A 68 -9.15 -7.31 7.16
C THR A 68 -7.93 -6.44 7.47
N VAL A 69 -8.15 -5.24 7.98
CA VAL A 69 -7.07 -4.31 8.38
C VAL A 69 -6.22 -4.92 9.49
N ASP A 70 -6.82 -5.51 10.52
CA ASP A 70 -6.07 -6.14 11.62
C ASP A 70 -5.25 -7.33 11.12
N THR A 71 -5.78 -8.07 10.15
CA THR A 71 -5.07 -9.19 9.52
C THR A 71 -3.87 -8.70 8.72
N ILE A 72 -4.00 -7.59 7.99
CA ILE A 72 -2.88 -6.93 7.30
C ILE A 72 -1.84 -6.44 8.31
N VAL A 73 -2.28 -5.75 9.36
CA VAL A 73 -1.39 -5.24 10.42
C VAL A 73 -0.56 -6.38 11.02
N ARG A 74 -1.18 -7.52 11.34
CA ARG A 74 -0.46 -8.71 11.84
C ARG A 74 0.51 -9.30 10.81
N ARG A 75 0.15 -9.26 9.52
CA ARG A 75 0.99 -9.73 8.41
C ARG A 75 2.17 -8.80 8.11
N ILE A 76 2.05 -7.52 8.41
CA ILE A 76 3.16 -6.56 8.29
C ILE A 76 3.97 -6.60 9.58
N GLY A 77 3.39 -6.23 10.72
CA GLY A 77 4.08 -6.19 12.02
C GLY A 77 5.35 -5.34 11.96
N ASP A 78 6.47 -5.93 12.38
CA ASP A 78 7.79 -5.27 12.39
C ASP A 78 8.61 -5.51 11.10
N ARG A 79 8.01 -6.12 10.08
CA ARG A 79 8.67 -6.40 8.81
C ARG A 79 8.99 -5.10 8.05
N ARG A 80 10.16 -5.05 7.43
CA ARG A 80 10.61 -3.94 6.58
C ARG A 80 10.13 -4.15 5.15
N MET A 81 8.94 -3.64 4.87
CA MET A 81 8.23 -3.80 3.60
C MET A 81 7.95 -2.44 2.97
N LEU A 82 7.86 -2.41 1.64
CA LEU A 82 7.28 -1.29 0.89
C LEU A 82 5.95 -1.73 0.31
N VAL A 83 4.87 -1.01 0.61
CA VAL A 83 3.57 -1.18 -0.06
C VAL A 83 3.37 -0.03 -1.04
N VAL A 84 3.11 -0.37 -2.30
CA VAL A 84 2.76 0.59 -3.36
C VAL A 84 1.26 0.50 -3.59
N LEU A 85 0.53 1.59 -3.38
CA LEU A 85 -0.89 1.72 -3.73
C LEU A 85 -0.99 2.53 -5.02
N ASP A 86 -1.38 1.90 -6.12
CA ASP A 86 -1.53 2.55 -7.42
C ASP A 86 -3.00 2.85 -7.71
N ASN A 87 -3.25 3.94 -8.42
CA ASN A 87 -4.60 4.46 -8.73
C ASN A 87 -5.41 4.81 -7.47
N CYS A 88 -4.89 5.66 -6.58
CA CYS A 88 -5.62 6.07 -5.39
C CYS A 88 -6.66 7.17 -5.65
N GLU A 89 -6.59 7.86 -6.80
CA GLU A 89 -7.36 9.09 -7.07
C GLU A 89 -8.89 8.92 -6.98
N HIS A 90 -9.41 7.72 -7.29
CA HIS A 90 -10.85 7.42 -7.20
C HIS A 90 -11.27 6.80 -5.87
N LEU A 91 -10.32 6.52 -4.97
CA LEU A 91 -10.55 5.84 -3.68
C LEU A 91 -9.81 6.53 -2.53
N LEU A 92 -9.66 7.85 -2.58
CA LEU A 92 -8.83 8.62 -1.65
C LEU A 92 -9.14 8.31 -0.18
N ASP A 93 -10.41 8.28 0.21
CA ASP A 93 -10.81 8.02 1.59
C ASP A 93 -10.44 6.60 2.05
N GLY A 94 -10.69 5.59 1.21
CA GLY A 94 -10.34 4.20 1.50
C GLY A 94 -8.84 3.98 1.59
N CYS A 95 -8.07 4.63 0.70
CA CYS A 95 -6.61 4.58 0.72
C CYS A 95 -6.06 5.29 1.96
N ALA A 96 -6.50 6.51 2.26
CA ALA A 96 -6.05 7.27 3.41
C ALA A 96 -6.32 6.53 4.73
N ALA A 97 -7.53 5.98 4.89
CA ALA A 97 -7.89 5.21 6.07
C ALA A 97 -6.98 3.98 6.26
N LEU A 98 -6.71 3.23 5.18
CA LEU A 98 -5.79 2.09 5.23
C LEU A 98 -4.37 2.54 5.59
N ILE A 99 -3.82 3.54 4.90
CA ILE A 99 -2.45 4.03 5.12
C ILE A 99 -2.25 4.48 6.58
N VAL A 100 -3.19 5.26 7.12
CA VAL A 100 -3.14 5.74 8.51
C VAL A 100 -3.14 4.58 9.49
N ALA A 101 -4.02 3.60 9.31
CA ALA A 101 -4.08 2.43 10.17
C ALA A 101 -2.78 1.62 10.13
N LEU A 102 -2.24 1.37 8.93
CA LEU A 102 -1.03 0.58 8.76
C LEU A 102 0.21 1.29 9.33
N LEU A 103 0.40 2.58 9.05
CA LEU A 103 1.56 3.33 9.54
C LEU A 103 1.53 3.60 11.05
N GLY A 104 0.33 3.62 11.63
CA GLY A 104 0.13 3.69 13.08
C GLY A 104 0.53 2.41 13.80
N ALA A 105 0.31 1.25 13.18
CA ALA A 105 0.55 -0.05 13.81
C ALA A 105 1.86 -0.75 13.36
N CYS A 106 2.42 -0.38 12.20
CA CYS A 106 3.57 -1.05 11.59
C CYS A 106 4.76 -0.07 11.48
N PRO A 107 5.66 0.00 12.47
CA PRO A 107 6.67 1.05 12.55
C PRO A 107 7.69 1.00 11.40
N ALA A 108 7.98 -0.21 10.91
CA ALA A 108 8.95 -0.49 9.85
C ALA A 108 8.38 -0.39 8.42
N LEU A 109 7.05 -0.22 8.28
CA LEU A 109 6.38 -0.11 7.00
C LEU A 109 6.67 1.22 6.31
N ARG A 110 6.81 1.17 4.99
CA ARG A 110 6.75 2.35 4.13
C ARG A 110 5.67 2.20 3.05
N VAL A 111 5.09 3.33 2.67
CA VAL A 111 4.03 3.40 1.67
C VAL A 111 4.39 4.40 0.57
N LEU A 112 4.19 3.97 -0.68
CA LEU A 112 4.17 4.83 -1.86
C LEU A 112 2.77 4.81 -2.46
N ALA A 113 2.13 5.97 -2.65
CA ALA A 113 0.81 6.08 -3.28
C ALA A 113 0.88 6.88 -4.59
N THR A 114 0.00 6.63 -5.56
CA THR A 114 -0.11 7.39 -6.82
C THR A 114 -1.50 7.96 -7.09
#